data_AF-X1RVF2-F1
#
_entry.id   AF-X1RVF2-F1
#
_cell.length_a   1.000
_cell.length_b   1.000
_cell.length_c   1.000
_cell.angle_alpha   90.00
_cell.angle_beta   90.00
_cell.angle_gamma   90.00
#
_symmetry.space_group_name_H-M   'P 1'
#
loop_
_entity.id
_entity.type
_entity.pdbx_description
1 polymer ?
#
loop_
_entity_poly.entity_id
_entity_poly.type
_entity_poly.pdbx_seq_one_letter_code
_entity_poly.pdbx_strand_id
1 'polypeptide(L)'
;QVNVPAIVVFLNKTDQLDDPELLEIVDLEVRDILNGYEYPGDNVPVVKGCAIHALENPDDEEAVACVQELLDAIDSYIPEPVREIDKPFLMPVEDVFSIKGRGTVGTG
;
A
#
# COMPACT_ATOMS: atom_id res chain seq x y z
N GLN A 1 -2.08 15.37 10.25
CA GLN A 1 -2.47 14.67 9.02
C GLN A 1 -1.18 14.24 8.34
N VAL A 2 -0.98 12.94 8.13
CA VAL A 2 0.20 12.41 7.42
C VAL A 2 -0.08 12.64 5.94
N ASN A 3 0.78 13.39 5.25
CA ASN A 3 0.55 13.83 3.87
C ASN A 3 0.83 12.68 2.88
N VAL A 4 -0.08 11.70 2.81
CA VAL A 4 0.05 10.54 1.91
C VAL A 4 -0.36 10.99 0.48
N PRO A 5 0.56 10.95 -0.51
CA PRO A 5 0.32 11.57 -1.82
C PRO A 5 -0.49 10.68 -2.79
N ALA A 6 -0.46 9.37 -2.61
CA ALA A 6 -1.11 8.39 -3.48
C ALA A 6 -1.55 7.17 -2.66
N ILE A 7 -2.65 6.54 -3.08
CA ILE A 7 -3.23 5.34 -2.46
C ILE A 7 -3.52 4.32 -3.55
N VAL A 8 -3.26 3.05 -3.27
CA VAL A 8 -3.74 1.89 -4.03
C VAL A 8 -4.66 1.09 -3.12
N VAL A 9 -5.77 0.57 -3.65
CA VAL A 9 -6.76 -0.17 -2.85
C VAL A 9 -6.74 -1.65 -3.23
N PHE A 10 -6.81 -2.51 -2.21
CA PHE A 10 -7.04 -3.94 -2.36
C PHE A 10 -8.36 -4.35 -1.70
N LEU A 11 -9.34 -4.73 -2.52
CA LEU A 11 -10.61 -5.30 -2.07
C LEU A 11 -10.42 -6.79 -1.77
N ASN A 12 -10.12 -7.07 -0.50
CA ASN A 12 -9.85 -8.42 -0.02
C ASN A 12 -11.15 -9.23 0.22
N LYS A 13 -10.99 -10.55 0.36
CA LYS A 13 -12.02 -11.53 0.70
C LYS A 13 -13.06 -11.74 -0.39
N THR A 14 -12.65 -11.68 -1.66
CA THR A 14 -13.54 -11.97 -2.79
C THR A 14 -14.08 -13.41 -2.77
N ASP A 15 -13.42 -14.33 -2.06
CA ASP A 15 -13.89 -15.69 -1.81
C ASP A 15 -15.17 -15.77 -0.96
N GLN A 16 -15.47 -14.72 -0.19
CA GLN A 16 -16.64 -14.65 0.68
C GLN A 16 -17.82 -13.90 0.04
N LEU A 17 -17.64 -13.43 -1.19
CA LEU A 17 -18.61 -12.66 -1.95
C LEU A 17 -19.01 -13.45 -3.20
N ASP A 18 -20.14 -14.14 -3.10
CA ASP A 18 -20.68 -14.96 -4.20
C ASP A 18 -21.36 -14.11 -5.30
N ASP A 19 -21.66 -12.84 -5.02
CA ASP A 19 -22.39 -11.94 -5.93
C ASP A 19 -21.45 -10.87 -6.54
N PRO A 20 -21.17 -10.94 -7.85
CA PRO A 20 -20.39 -9.93 -8.56
C PRO A 20 -20.98 -8.51 -8.47
N GLU A 21 -22.31 -8.35 -8.35
CA GLU A 21 -22.94 -7.03 -8.26
C GLU A 21 -22.56 -6.32 -6.94
N LEU A 22 -22.41 -7.07 -5.85
CA LEU A 22 -21.96 -6.51 -4.57
C LEU A 22 -20.53 -5.98 -4.65
N LEU A 23 -19.65 -6.66 -5.40
CA LEU A 23 -18.26 -6.21 -5.61
C LEU A 23 -18.17 -4.92 -6.43
N GLU A 24 -19.10 -4.69 -7.35
CA GLU A 24 -19.18 -3.43 -8.10
C GLU A 24 -19.69 -2.30 -7.21
N ILE A 25 -20.66 -2.55 -6.35
CA ILE A 25 -21.19 -1.55 -5.41
C ILE A 25 -20.10 -1.11 -4.42
N VAL A 26 -19.37 -2.06 -3.84
CA VAL A 26 -18.29 -1.75 -2.88
C VAL A 26 -17.18 -0.93 -3.55
N ASP A 27 -16.83 -1.24 -4.81
CA ASP A 27 -15.85 -0.47 -5.58
C ASP A 27 -16.31 0.98 -5.79
N LEU A 28 -17.58 1.19 -6.15
CA LEU A 28 -18.17 2.54 -6.26
C LEU A 28 -18.14 3.29 -4.91
N GLU A 29 -18.55 2.65 -3.82
CA GLU A 29 -18.52 3.26 -2.49
C GLU A 29 -17.11 3.67 -2.05
N VAL A 30 -16.11 2.82 -2.33
CA VAL A 30 -14.69 3.14 -2.05
C VAL A 30 -14.23 4.36 -2.85
N ARG A 31 -14.62 4.45 -4.13
CA ARG A 31 -14.26 5.59 -4.98
C ARG A 31 -14.91 6.88 -4.48
N ASP A 32 -16.16 6.83 -4.06
CA ASP A 32 -16.84 7.97 -3.45
C ASP A 32 -16.17 8.42 -2.15
N ILE A 33 -15.73 7.47 -1.31
CA ILE A 33 -14.96 7.78 -0.10
C ILE A 33 -13.63 8.47 -0.45
N LEU A 34 -12.89 7.93 -1.43
CA LEU A 34 -11.62 8.52 -1.89
C LEU A 34 -11.82 9.94 -2.39
N ASN A 35 -12.85 10.17 -3.21
CA ASN A 35 -13.23 11.49 -3.69
C ASN A 35 -13.60 12.45 -2.54
N GLY A 36 -14.29 11.94 -1.51
CA GLY A 36 -14.63 12.69 -0.30
C GLY A 36 -13.41 13.13 0.53
N TYR A 37 -12.29 12.42 0.42
CA TYR A 37 -11.01 12.77 1.05
C TYR A 37 -10.02 13.46 0.09
N GLU A 38 -10.51 14.00 -1.03
CA GLU A 38 -9.71 14.72 -2.03
C GLU A 38 -8.66 13.87 -2.77
N TYR A 39 -8.80 12.53 -2.74
CA TYR A 39 -8.06 11.64 -3.62
C TYR A 39 -8.77 11.49 -4.97
N PRO A 40 -8.04 11.20 -6.06
CA PRO A 40 -8.64 10.99 -7.37
C PRO A 40 -9.28 9.60 -7.47
N GLY A 41 -10.43 9.39 -6.82
CA GLY A 41 -11.09 8.09 -6.67
C GLY A 41 -11.33 7.35 -7.98
N ASP A 42 -11.60 8.07 -9.07
CA ASP A 42 -11.80 7.47 -10.41
C ASP A 42 -10.50 6.89 -11.00
N ASN A 43 -9.34 7.43 -10.62
CA ASN A 43 -8.03 7.04 -11.15
C ASN A 43 -7.22 6.14 -10.21
N VAL A 44 -7.66 5.99 -8.95
CA VAL A 44 -7.00 5.10 -7.99
C VAL A 44 -7.13 3.64 -8.46
N PRO A 45 -6.03 2.88 -8.54
CA PRO A 45 -6.09 1.46 -8.83
C PRO A 45 -6.80 0.71 -7.69
N VAL A 46 -7.76 -0.13 -8.06
CA VAL A 46 -8.51 -1.00 -7.15
C VAL A 46 -8.34 -2.43 -7.63
N VAL A 47 -7.58 -3.22 -6.87
CA VAL A 47 -7.34 -4.65 -7.15
C VAL A 47 -8.27 -5.49 -6.29
N LYS A 48 -8.92 -6.49 -6.89
CA LYS A 48 -9.88 -7.38 -6.22
C LYS A 48 -9.24 -8.75 -6.05
N GLY A 49 -9.27 -9.32 -4.85
CA GLY A 49 -8.67 -10.64 -4.65
C GLY A 49 -8.85 -11.25 -3.27
N CYS A 50 -8.18 -12.38 -3.07
CA CYS A 50 -8.23 -13.18 -1.87
C CYS A 50 -6.82 -13.39 -1.31
N ALA A 51 -6.44 -12.56 -0.32
CA ALA A 51 -5.11 -12.63 0.27
C ALA A 51 -4.86 -13.95 1.04
N ILE A 52 -5.92 -14.60 1.56
CA ILE A 52 -5.75 -15.86 2.30
C ILE A 52 -5.39 -17.01 1.35
N HIS A 53 -5.99 -17.07 0.15
CA HIS A 53 -5.62 -18.07 -0.86
C HIS A 53 -4.17 -17.91 -1.31
N ALA A 54 -3.74 -16.66 -1.55
CA ALA A 54 -2.35 -16.35 -1.90
C ALA A 54 -1.37 -16.75 -0.79
N LEU A 55 -1.75 -16.56 0.47
CA LEU A 55 -0.93 -16.90 1.63
C LEU A 55 -0.83 -18.42 1.85
N GLU A 56 -1.92 -19.15 1.65
CA GLU A 56 -1.98 -20.60 1.86
C GLU A 56 -1.36 -21.39 0.70
N ASN A 57 -1.33 -20.82 -0.51
CA ASN A 57 -0.84 -21.47 -1.73
C ASN A 57 0.21 -20.60 -2.45
N PRO A 58 1.40 -20.38 -1.86
CA PRO A 58 2.40 -19.45 -2.39
C PRO A 58 3.03 -19.91 -3.72
N ASP A 59 2.95 -21.20 -4.05
CA ASP A 59 3.47 -21.77 -5.30
C ASP A 59 2.39 -21.84 -6.40
N ASP A 60 1.15 -21.42 -6.11
CA ASP A 60 0.05 -21.39 -7.07
C ASP A 60 -0.03 -20.00 -7.74
N GLU A 61 0.28 -19.97 -9.04
CA GLU A 61 0.28 -18.73 -9.83
C GLU A 61 -1.09 -18.05 -9.86
N GLU A 62 -2.20 -18.80 -9.88
CA GLU A 62 -3.54 -18.22 -9.91
C GLU A 62 -3.91 -17.62 -8.54
N ALA A 63 -3.55 -18.30 -7.46
CA ALA A 63 -3.82 -17.82 -6.10
C ALA A 63 -3.04 -16.52 -5.81
N VAL A 64 -1.79 -16.42 -6.29
CA VAL A 64 -0.90 -15.28 -6.04
C VAL A 64 -1.11 -14.13 -7.04
N ALA A 65 -1.76 -14.37 -8.18
CA ALA A 65 -1.96 -13.38 -9.24
C ALA A 65 -2.51 -12.04 -8.74
N CYS A 66 -3.48 -12.04 -7.84
CA CYS A 66 -4.07 -10.81 -7.30
C CYS A 66 -3.09 -9.99 -6.44
N VAL A 67 -2.13 -10.65 -5.78
CA VAL A 67 -1.06 -9.96 -5.04
C VAL A 67 -0.04 -9.40 -6.01
N GLN A 68 0.29 -10.13 -7.08
CA GLN A 68 1.19 -9.60 -8.11
C GLN A 68 0.58 -8.37 -8.80
N GLU A 69 -0.70 -8.41 -9.15
CA GLU A 69 -1.43 -7.25 -9.71
C GLU A 69 -1.43 -6.05 -8.75
N LEU A 70 -1.58 -6.30 -7.44
CA LEU A 70 -1.47 -5.26 -6.43
C LEU A 70 -0.07 -4.63 -6.40
N LEU A 71 0.99 -5.45 -6.48
CA LEU A 71 2.37 -4.95 -6.52
C LEU A 71 2.64 -4.14 -7.80
N ASP A 72 2.17 -4.62 -8.95
CA ASP A 72 2.30 -3.90 -10.23
C ASP A 72 1.55 -2.56 -10.21
N ALA A 73 0.38 -2.50 -9.57
CA ALA A 73 -0.37 -1.27 -9.35
C ALA A 73 0.36 -0.31 -8.41
N ILE A 74 1.01 -0.82 -7.37
CA ILE A 74 1.85 -0.02 -6.45
C ILE A 74 3.03 0.59 -7.21
N ASP A 75 3.78 -0.21 -7.95
CA ASP A 75 4.97 0.22 -8.68
C ASP A 75 4.65 1.25 -9.78
N SER A 76 3.47 1.13 -10.41
CA SER A 76 3.06 2.03 -11.49
C SER A 76 2.38 3.31 -11.00
N TYR A 77 1.65 3.28 -9.88
CA TYR A 77 0.83 4.39 -9.43
C TYR A 77 1.48 5.23 -8.32
N ILE A 78 2.26 4.62 -7.43
CA ILE A 78 2.89 5.35 -6.33
C ILE A 78 4.21 5.97 -6.84
N PRO A 79 4.34 7.31 -6.83
CA PRO A 79 5.55 7.95 -7.31
C PRO A 79 6.74 7.64 -6.39
N GLU A 80 7.92 7.44 -6.98
CA GLU A 80 9.14 7.35 -6.21
C GLU A 80 9.37 8.65 -5.41
N PRO A 81 9.63 8.57 -4.10
CA PRO A 81 9.86 9.74 -3.28
C PRO A 81 11.16 10.44 -3.70
N VAL A 82 11.07 11.75 -3.96
CA VAL A 82 12.23 12.56 -4.33
C VAL A 82 13.17 12.68 -3.14
N ARG A 83 14.40 12.19 -3.30
CA ARG A 83 15.44 12.31 -2.27
C ARG A 83 16.03 13.72 -2.30
N GLU A 84 15.93 14.43 -1.18
CA GLU A 84 16.41 15.81 -1.04
C GLU A 84 17.92 15.88 -0.73
N ILE A 85 18.76 15.35 -1.64
CA ILE A 85 20.22 15.20 -1.43
C ILE A 85 21.00 16.53 -1.44
N ASP A 86 20.41 17.60 -1.99
CA ASP A 86 21.03 18.92 -2.09
C ASP A 86 20.74 19.82 -0.87
N LYS A 87 19.94 19.34 0.08
CA LYS A 87 19.61 20.07 1.31
C LYS A 87 20.59 19.72 2.45
N PRO A 88 20.68 20.56 3.50
CA PRO A 88 21.43 20.20 4.70
C PRO A 88 20.93 18.87 5.28
N PHE A 89 21.87 18.02 5.70
CA PHE A 89 21.56 16.76 6.35
C PHE A 89 20.68 16.99 7.59
N LEU A 90 19.53 16.31 7.62
CA LEU A 90 18.61 16.31 8.74
C LEU A 90 18.11 14.87 8.93
N MET A 91 18.40 14.32 10.10
CA MET A 91 17.97 12.97 10.50
C MET A 91 17.20 13.10 11.82
N PRO A 92 15.88 12.86 11.82
CA PRO A 92 15.12 12.72 13.05
C PRO A 92 15.68 11.55 13.86
N VAL A 93 15.84 11.71 15.17
CA VAL A 93 16.30 10.61 16.04
C VAL A 93 15.08 9.90 16.61
N GLU A 94 14.89 8.65 16.20
CA GLU A 94 13.87 7.73 16.71
C GLU A 94 14.31 7.07 18.04
N ASP A 95 15.54 6.57 18.12
CA ASP A 95 16.06 5.91 19.33
C ASP A 95 17.58 6.12 19.51
N VAL A 96 18.09 5.85 20.72
CA VAL A 96 19.49 6.02 21.10
C VAL A 96 20.04 4.79 21.81
N PHE A 97 21.08 4.20 21.23
CA PHE A 97 21.78 3.03 21.77
C PHE A 97 23.16 3.40 22.30
N SER A 98 23.63 2.68 23.32
CA SER A 98 25.02 2.73 23.77
C SER A 98 25.69 1.39 23.51
N ILE A 99 26.60 1.36 22.53
CA ILE A 99 27.29 0.14 22.11
C ILE A 99 28.70 0.13 22.70
N LYS A 100 28.97 -0.85 23.56
CA LYS A 100 30.27 -1.01 24.22
C LYS A 100 31.40 -1.09 23.19
N GLY A 101 32.36 -0.18 23.28
CA GLY A 101 33.51 -0.10 22.37
C GLY A 101 33.25 0.67 21.05
N ARG A 102 32.04 1.19 20.81
CA ARG A 102 31.72 2.05 19.65
C ARG A 102 31.18 3.42 20.05
N GLY A 103 30.48 3.52 21.18
CA GLY A 103 29.90 4.78 21.68
C GLY A 103 28.38 4.84 21.54
N THR A 104 27.84 6.05 21.61
CA THR A 104 26.40 6.33 21.47
C THR A 104 26.00 6.42 20.01
N VAL A 105 24.91 5.74 19.63
CA VAL A 105 24.41 5.65 18.26
C VAL A 105 22.94 6.08 18.26
N GLY A 106 22.59 7.09 17.45
CA GLY A 106 21.19 7.45 17.18
C GLY A 106 20.70 6.74 15.92
N THR A 107 19.46 6.24 15.95
CA THR A 107 18.75 5.67 14.79
C THR A 107 17.55 6.54 14.43
N GLY A 108 17.14 6.52 13.17
CA GLY A 108 15.93 7.16 12.65
C GLY A 108 15.95 7.21 11.12
#